data_AF-A0A3C1V5L9-F1
#
_entry.id   AF-A0A3C1V5L9-F1
#
_cell.length_a   1.000
_cell.length_b   1.000
_cell.length_c   1.000
_cell.angle_alpha   90.00
_cell.angle_beta   90.00
_cell.angle_gamma   90.00
#
_symmetry.space_group_name_H-M   'P 1'
#
loop_
_entity.id
_entity.type
_entity.pdbx_description
1 polymer ?
#
loop_
_entity_poly.entity_id
_entity_poly.type
_entity_poly.pdbx_seq_one_letter_code
_entity_poly.pdbx_strand_id
1 'polypeptide(L)'
;RVRGFLFDTEHYESGVALSRQSFDNLAIEGELAIELSREPREEDFTVHSLPACIARVFPVIELHNHVMRGQQSSAGELIANNAIHAGFVSGGGGLSSNCFSETMFDEARLVIFRDNQLLDQCEGRLLLETI
;
A
#
# COMPACT_ATOMS: atom_id res chain seq x y z
N ARG A 1 -8.07 4.07 -13.59
CA ARG A 1 -7.63 3.78 -12.21
C ARG A 1 -8.76 3.12 -11.46
N VAL A 2 -8.49 1.97 -10.86
CA VAL A 2 -9.39 1.26 -9.94
C VAL A 2 -8.99 1.66 -8.52
N ARG A 3 -9.94 1.68 -7.58
CA ARG A 3 -9.69 1.98 -6.17
C ARG A 3 -10.58 1.09 -5.31
N GLY A 4 -10.06 0.65 -4.16
CA GLY A 4 -10.80 -0.03 -3.11
C GLY A 4 -10.98 0.86 -1.87
N PHE A 5 -11.77 0.38 -0.93
CA PHE A 5 -11.94 0.95 0.40
C PHE A 5 -11.31 0.02 1.44
N LEU A 6 -10.65 0.64 2.41
CA LEU A 6 -10.10 -0.02 3.59
C LEU A 6 -11.10 0.09 4.73
N PHE A 7 -11.26 -0.98 5.51
CA PHE A 7 -12.07 -0.98 6.73
C PHE A 7 -11.18 -1.14 7.97
N ASP A 8 -11.63 -0.59 9.10
CA ASP A 8 -10.92 -0.68 10.39
C ASP A 8 -10.70 -2.13 10.85
N THR A 9 -11.64 -3.02 10.51
CA THR A 9 -11.54 -4.46 10.77
C THR A 9 -10.49 -5.18 9.90
N GLU A 10 -9.93 -4.50 8.90
CA GLU A 10 -8.95 -5.06 7.96
C GLU A 10 -7.54 -4.46 8.16
N HIS A 11 -7.35 -3.66 9.21
CA HIS A 11 -6.05 -3.13 9.60
C HIS A 11 -5.41 -4.00 10.69
N TYR A 12 -4.18 -4.45 10.43
CA TYR A 12 -3.38 -5.22 11.38
C TYR A 12 -2.06 -4.54 11.71
N GLU A 13 -1.55 -4.83 12.90
CA GLU A 13 -0.26 -4.32 13.40
C GLU A 13 0.89 -5.28 13.05
N SER A 14 2.10 -4.73 12.94
CA SER A 14 3.32 -5.51 12.68
C SER A 14 3.51 -6.64 13.68
N GLY A 15 3.89 -7.83 13.19
CA GLY A 15 4.07 -9.03 14.00
C GLY A 15 2.80 -9.85 14.25
N VAL A 16 1.65 -9.45 13.68
CA VAL A 16 0.41 -10.24 13.73
C VAL A 16 0.60 -11.63 13.10
N ALA A 17 -0.03 -12.65 13.70
CA ALA A 17 -0.18 -13.96 13.08
C ALA A 17 -1.57 -14.06 12.43
N LEU A 18 -1.61 -14.17 11.10
CA LEU A 18 -2.84 -14.29 10.34
C LEU A 18 -3.06 -15.73 9.85
N SER A 19 -4.30 -16.21 9.93
CA SER A 19 -4.66 -17.51 9.36
C SER A 19 -4.81 -17.39 7.85
N ARG A 20 -4.09 -18.22 7.10
CA ARG A 20 -4.28 -18.34 5.64
C ARG A 20 -5.70 -18.73 5.24
N GLN A 21 -6.45 -19.37 6.14
CA GLN A 21 -7.83 -19.81 5.88
C GLN A 21 -8.85 -18.65 5.96
N SER A 22 -8.44 -17.49 6.46
CA SER A 22 -9.27 -16.29 6.50
C SER A 22 -9.32 -15.54 5.16
N PHE A 23 -8.61 -16.02 4.15
CA PHE A 23 -8.45 -15.36 2.86
C PHE A 23 -8.77 -16.33 1.72
N ASP A 24 -9.38 -15.80 0.66
CA ASP A 24 -9.61 -16.52 -0.58
C ASP A 24 -8.36 -16.37 -1.48
N ASN A 25 -7.54 -17.41 -1.55
CA ASN A 25 -6.29 -17.43 -2.32
C ASN A 25 -5.38 -16.22 -2.00
N LEU A 26 -4.95 -16.11 -0.74
CA LEU A 26 -4.12 -15.01 -0.25
C LEU A 26 -2.94 -14.69 -1.18
N ALA A 27 -2.92 -13.45 -1.66
CA ALA A 27 -1.74 -12.80 -2.24
C ALA A 27 -1.33 -11.62 -1.35
N ILE A 28 -0.04 -11.26 -1.43
CA ILE A 28 0.50 -10.11 -0.70
C ILE A 28 1.24 -9.20 -1.66
N GLU A 29 1.23 -7.91 -1.37
CA GLU A 29 2.01 -6.89 -2.06
C GLU A 29 2.70 -6.00 -1.03
N GLY A 30 3.91 -5.53 -1.34
CA GLY A 30 4.60 -4.55 -0.53
C GLY A 30 4.31 -3.18 -1.08
N GLU A 31 3.73 -2.30 -0.26
CA GLU A 31 3.45 -0.91 -0.66
C GLU A 31 3.99 0.12 0.33
N LEU A 32 3.97 1.40 -0.08
CA LEU A 32 4.11 2.55 0.80
C LEU A 32 2.73 3.20 1.02
N ALA A 33 2.24 3.15 2.24
CA ALA A 33 1.04 3.86 2.64
C ALA A 33 1.37 5.29 3.09
N ILE A 34 0.38 6.19 2.91
CA ILE A 34 0.42 7.55 3.43
C ILE A 34 -0.66 7.74 4.47
N GLU A 35 -0.30 8.40 5.58
CA GLU A 35 -1.28 8.92 6.53
C GLU A 35 -1.42 10.42 6.31
N LEU A 36 -2.64 10.92 6.34
CA LEU A 36 -2.93 12.34 6.15
C LEU A 36 -3.16 13.02 7.50
N SER A 37 -2.53 14.17 7.70
CA SER A 37 -2.72 15.03 8.88
C SER A 37 -4.04 15.81 8.85
N ARG A 38 -4.61 15.96 7.65
CA ARG A 38 -5.88 16.61 7.36
C ARG A 38 -6.38 16.24 5.97
N GLU A 39 -7.63 16.57 5.67
CA GLU A 39 -8.17 16.46 4.32
C GLU A 39 -7.31 17.26 3.30
N PRO A 40 -6.94 16.65 2.15
CA PRO A 40 -6.21 17.35 1.09
C PRO A 40 -7.06 18.45 0.44
N ARG A 41 -6.40 19.54 0.06
CA ARG A 41 -6.98 20.67 -0.68
C ARG A 41 -6.30 20.79 -2.03
N GLU A 42 -6.94 21.48 -2.97
CA GLU A 42 -6.36 21.69 -4.31
C GLU A 42 -4.95 22.33 -4.25
N GLU A 43 -4.74 23.26 -3.30
CA GLU A 43 -3.45 23.92 -3.06
C GLU A 43 -2.30 22.96 -2.72
N ASP A 44 -2.60 21.79 -2.11
CA ASP A 44 -1.60 20.80 -1.73
C ASP A 44 -0.93 20.10 -2.92
N PHE A 45 -1.55 20.17 -4.10
CA PHE A 45 -1.11 19.49 -5.32
C PHE A 45 -0.53 20.44 -6.36
N THR A 46 -0.26 21.69 -5.98
CA THR A 46 0.24 22.74 -6.89
C THR A 46 1.75 22.72 -7.07
N VAL A 47 2.48 22.07 -6.18
CA VAL A 47 3.95 21.91 -6.20
C VAL A 47 4.34 20.48 -6.58
N HIS A 48 5.47 20.31 -7.27
CA HIS A 48 6.00 19.00 -7.66
C HIS A 48 6.68 18.23 -6.51
N SER A 49 6.27 18.47 -5.26
CA SER A 49 6.75 17.82 -4.05
C SER A 49 5.66 16.99 -3.39
N LEU A 50 6.00 16.22 -2.36
CA LEU A 50 4.98 15.58 -1.52
C LEU A 50 4.02 16.63 -0.92
N PRO A 51 2.70 16.40 -0.97
CA PRO A 51 1.70 17.26 -0.33
C PRO A 51 1.98 17.51 1.15
N ALA A 52 1.84 18.77 1.60
CA ALA A 52 2.03 19.15 3.00
C ALA A 52 1.00 18.52 3.95
N CYS A 53 -0.11 17.99 3.43
CA CYS A 53 -1.11 17.28 4.19
C CYS A 53 -0.69 15.84 4.58
N ILE A 54 0.39 15.29 4.01
CA ILE A 54 0.91 13.97 4.42
C ILE A 54 1.56 14.09 5.79
N ALA A 55 1.06 13.35 6.78
CA ALA A 55 1.62 13.25 8.12
C ALA A 55 2.84 12.32 8.15
N ARG A 56 2.70 11.14 7.54
CA ARG A 56 3.78 10.15 7.43
C ARG A 56 3.64 9.27 6.19
N VAL A 57 4.77 8.73 5.74
CA VAL A 57 4.86 7.62 4.77
C VAL A 57 5.44 6.41 5.49
N PHE A 58 4.83 5.23 5.34
CA PHE A 58 5.25 4.01 6.03
C PHE A 58 5.01 2.77 5.17
N PRO A 59 5.83 1.72 5.32
CA PRO A 59 5.63 0.49 4.55
C PRO A 59 4.43 -0.29 5.08
N VAL A 60 3.73 -0.96 4.17
CA VAL A 60 2.64 -1.90 4.48
C VAL A 60 2.82 -3.19 3.69
N ILE A 61 2.25 -4.26 4.23
CA ILE A 61 1.95 -5.47 3.46
C ILE A 61 0.46 -5.41 3.13
N GLU A 62 0.11 -5.13 1.88
CA GLU A 62 -1.27 -5.24 1.41
C GLU A 62 -1.63 -6.72 1.22
N LEU A 63 -2.85 -7.08 1.61
CA LEU A 63 -3.39 -8.43 1.55
C LEU A 63 -4.53 -8.43 0.53
N HIS A 64 -4.53 -9.42 -0.37
CA HIS A 64 -5.59 -9.57 -1.37
C HIS A 64 -6.27 -10.93 -1.30
N ASN A 65 -7.58 -10.92 -1.55
CA ASN A 65 -8.34 -12.09 -1.92
C ASN A 65 -8.19 -12.29 -3.44
N HIS A 66 -7.08 -12.90 -3.88
CA HIS A 66 -6.70 -12.98 -5.31
C HIS A 66 -7.56 -14.00 -6.08
N VAL A 67 -8.83 -13.67 -6.25
CA VAL A 67 -9.86 -14.47 -6.91
C VAL A 67 -10.68 -13.62 -7.85
N MET A 68 -10.66 -14.01 -9.12
CA MET A 68 -11.57 -13.53 -10.16
C MET A 68 -12.46 -14.70 -10.57
N ARG A 69 -13.78 -14.49 -10.58
CA ARG A 69 -14.82 -15.48 -10.86
C ARG A 69 -15.34 -15.39 -12.29
N GLY A 70 -15.09 -14.26 -12.98
CA GLY A 70 -15.41 -14.10 -14.39
C GLY A 70 -14.61 -15.06 -15.29
N GLN A 71 -15.18 -15.43 -16.44
CA GLN A 71 -14.48 -16.20 -17.49
C GLN A 71 -13.19 -15.50 -17.95
N GLN A 72 -13.19 -14.17 -17.94
CA GLN A 72 -12.03 -13.33 -18.16
C GLN A 72 -12.00 -12.26 -17.07
N SER A 73 -10.80 -12.03 -16.51
CA SER A 73 -10.60 -10.94 -15.56
C SER A 73 -10.91 -9.60 -16.22
N SER A 74 -11.61 -8.73 -15.50
CA SER A 74 -11.97 -7.40 -16.01
C SER A 74 -11.81 -6.33 -14.94
N ALA A 75 -11.58 -5.09 -15.36
CA ALA A 75 -11.58 -3.94 -14.45
C ALA A 75 -12.93 -3.78 -13.72
N GLY A 76 -14.04 -4.11 -14.40
CA GLY A 76 -15.37 -4.08 -13.78
C GLY A 76 -15.50 -5.07 -12.62
N GLU A 77 -14.94 -6.26 -12.77
CA GLU A 77 -14.91 -7.25 -11.70
C GLU A 77 -13.99 -6.84 -10.54
N LEU A 78 -12.83 -6.23 -10.82
CA LEU A 78 -11.97 -5.67 -9.77
C LEU A 78 -12.71 -4.60 -8.97
N ILE A 79 -13.37 -3.65 -9.64
CA ILE A 79 -14.15 -2.59 -8.99
C ILE A 79 -15.26 -3.20 -8.13
N ALA A 80 -16.00 -4.18 -8.67
CA ALA A 80 -17.09 -4.84 -7.94
C ALA A 80 -16.59 -5.63 -6.72
N ASN A 81 -15.37 -6.15 -6.74
CA ASN A 81 -14.73 -6.87 -5.64
C ASN A 81 -13.86 -5.98 -4.74
N ASN A 82 -14.13 -4.67 -4.67
CA ASN A 82 -13.36 -3.73 -3.84
C ASN A 82 -11.84 -3.78 -4.11
N ALA A 83 -11.46 -3.86 -5.39
CA ALA A 83 -10.08 -4.04 -5.84
C ALA A 83 -9.39 -5.26 -5.22
N ILE A 84 -10.14 -6.36 -4.98
CA ILE A 84 -9.69 -7.61 -4.34
C ILE A 84 -9.04 -7.41 -2.97
N HIS A 85 -9.27 -6.27 -2.31
CA HIS A 85 -8.69 -5.94 -1.03
C HIS A 85 -9.14 -6.92 0.07
N ALA A 86 -8.21 -7.27 0.96
CA ALA A 86 -8.46 -8.13 2.12
C ALA A 86 -7.83 -7.62 3.42
N GLY A 87 -7.23 -6.45 3.40
CA GLY A 87 -6.59 -5.83 4.56
C GLY A 87 -5.15 -5.44 4.30
N PHE A 88 -4.54 -4.88 5.33
CA PHE A 88 -3.12 -4.58 5.30
C PHE A 88 -2.49 -4.75 6.67
N VAL A 89 -1.21 -5.12 6.69
CA VAL A 89 -0.38 -5.09 7.89
C VAL A 89 0.46 -3.84 7.85
N SER A 90 0.27 -2.97 8.84
CA SER A 90 1.06 -1.76 9.00
C SER A 90 2.47 -2.08 9.52
N GLY A 91 3.48 -1.53 8.84
CA GLY A 91 4.85 -1.55 9.32
C GLY A 91 5.03 -0.59 10.50
N GLY A 92 5.89 -0.97 11.44
CA GLY A 92 6.31 -0.06 12.51
C GLY A 92 7.13 1.11 11.96
N GLY A 93 6.98 2.28 12.58
CA GLY A 93 7.69 3.49 12.19
C GLY A 93 7.01 4.25 11.04
N GLY A 94 7.81 5.00 10.29
CA GLY A 94 7.35 5.88 9.22
C GLY A 94 8.15 7.17 9.20
N LEU A 95 8.33 7.70 8.00
CA LEU A 95 8.99 8.99 7.80
C LEU A 95 7.93 10.07 8.00
N SER A 96 8.15 10.94 8.98
CA SER A 96 7.28 12.10 9.23
C SER A 96 7.55 13.21 8.22
N SER A 97 6.58 14.11 8.07
CA SER A 97 6.63 15.18 7.06
C SER A 97 7.85 16.09 7.11
N ASN A 98 8.41 16.30 8.31
CA ASN A 98 9.66 17.05 8.51
C ASN A 98 10.91 16.36 7.97
N CYS A 99 10.83 15.08 7.62
CA CYS A 99 11.93 14.30 7.03
C CYS A 99 11.85 14.22 5.50
N PHE A 100 10.79 14.74 4.88
CA PHE A 100 10.61 14.66 3.43
C PHE A 100 11.59 15.60 2.71
N SER A 101 12.25 15.07 1.70
CA SER A 101 13.06 15.82 0.73
C SER A 101 12.69 15.40 -0.68
N GLU A 102 12.98 16.24 -1.68
CA GLU A 102 12.71 15.93 -3.09
C GLU A 102 13.42 14.66 -3.58
N THR A 103 14.52 14.29 -2.93
CA THR A 103 15.37 13.14 -3.29
C THR A 103 15.17 11.94 -2.38
N MET A 104 14.25 12.01 -1.40
CA MET A 104 14.03 10.96 -0.40
C MET A 104 13.80 9.58 -1.03
N PHE A 105 13.08 9.53 -2.15
CA PHE A 105 12.75 8.28 -2.81
C PHE A 105 13.79 7.85 -3.85
N ASP A 106 14.79 8.67 -4.17
CA ASP A 106 15.76 8.32 -5.23
C ASP A 106 16.59 7.09 -4.86
N GLU A 107 16.87 6.89 -3.56
CA GLU A 107 17.58 5.72 -3.02
C GLU A 107 16.70 4.83 -2.13
N ALA A 108 15.39 5.09 -2.08
CA ALA A 108 14.47 4.29 -1.27
C ALA A 108 14.31 2.89 -1.88
N ARG A 109 14.14 1.89 -1.02
CA ARG A 109 13.97 0.49 -1.41
C ARG A 109 12.89 -0.15 -0.56
N LEU A 110 11.97 -0.85 -1.19
CA LEU A 110 11.00 -1.73 -0.55
C LEU A 110 11.31 -3.16 -0.96
N VAL A 111 11.37 -4.06 0.01
CA VAL A 111 11.87 -5.41 -0.19
C VAL A 111 10.97 -6.40 0.53
N ILE A 112 10.55 -7.45 -0.18
CA ILE A 112 9.72 -8.51 0.37
C ILE A 112 10.58 -9.74 0.65
N PHE A 113 10.50 -10.23 1.88
CA PHE A 113 11.14 -11.48 2.30
C PHE A 113 10.09 -12.51 2.69
N ARG A 114 10.38 -13.78 2.40
CA ARG A 114 9.65 -14.94 2.93
C ARG A 114 10.66 -15.94 3.46
N ASP A 115 10.50 -16.36 4.71
CA ASP A 115 11.41 -17.32 5.35
C ASP A 115 12.88 -16.89 5.22
N ASN A 116 13.15 -15.59 5.41
CA ASN A 116 14.44 -14.92 5.20
C ASN A 116 15.02 -14.96 3.78
N GLN A 117 14.24 -15.38 2.78
CA GLN A 117 14.61 -15.33 1.37
C GLN A 117 14.00 -14.10 0.71
N LEU A 118 14.83 -13.36 -0.03
CA LEU A 118 14.37 -12.26 -0.87
C LEU A 118 13.43 -12.82 -1.95
N LEU A 119 12.20 -12.31 -1.99
CA LEU A 119 11.22 -12.65 -3.02
C LEU A 119 11.13 -11.58 -4.10
N ASP A 120 11.07 -10.32 -3.69
CA ASP A 120 10.87 -9.20 -4.62
C ASP A 120 11.42 -7.89 -4.04
N GLN A 121 11.64 -6.91 -4.91
CA GLN A 121 12.09 -5.57 -4.54
C GLN A 121 11.60 -4.50 -5.53
N CYS A 122 11.29 -3.33 -4.98
CA CYS A 122 11.04 -2.10 -5.73
C CYS A 122 11.97 -0.99 -5.20
N GLU A 123 12.51 -0.17 -6.09
CA GLU A 123 13.53 0.82 -5.74
C GLU A 123 13.27 2.16 -6.43
N GLY A 124 13.77 3.23 -5.83
CA GLY A 124 13.75 4.55 -6.43
C GLY A 124 12.33 5.14 -6.51
N ARG A 125 12.13 5.97 -7.53
CA ARG A 125 10.84 6.63 -7.79
C ARG A 125 9.73 5.68 -8.25
N LEU A 126 10.05 4.43 -8.62
CA LEU A 126 9.03 3.43 -8.94
C LEU A 126 8.11 3.14 -7.73
N LEU A 127 8.61 3.37 -6.51
CA LEU A 127 7.83 3.28 -5.27
C LEU A 127 6.68 4.31 -5.18
N LEU A 128 6.69 5.33 -6.03
CA LEU A 128 5.66 6.37 -6.08
C LEU A 128 4.66 6.15 -7.22
N GLU A 129 4.91 5.18 -8.10
CA GLU A 129 3.99 4.84 -9.17
C GLU A 129 2.81 4.05 -8.61
N THR A 130 1.61 4.58 -8.73
CA THR A 130 0.37 3.85 -8.42
C THR A 130 -0.03 3.01 -9.63
N ILE A 131 -0.27 1.71 -9.43
CA ILE A 131 -0.75 0.76 -10.45
C ILE A 131 -2.18 1.14 -10.93
#